data_AF-A0A8H6RZQ5-F1
#
_entry.id   AF-A0A8H6RZQ5-F1
#
_cell.length_a   1.000
_cell.length_b   1.000
_cell.length_c   1.000
_cell.angle_alpha   90.00
_cell.angle_beta   90.00
_cell.angle_gamma   90.00
#
_symmetry.space_group_name_H-M   'P 1'
#
loop_
_entity.id
_entity.type
_entity.pdbx_description
1 polymer ?
#
loop_
_entity_poly.entity_id
_entity_poly.type
_entity_poly.pdbx_seq_one_letter_code
_entity_poly.pdbx_strand_id
1 'polypeptide(L)'
;MQTAWEKMHEHLPVFQELGPERADFNIPKLHNIRHYIDSIRLLGSADGYNTENTERLHIDLAKNGYRASNRRDYVQQMTRWLTRQEAVHRFSLYLTWACPGYSPGQGYQRPSNVDWDDWDQADDVNGEENGDGDSDDEEEDPEQITYNIAARPAYPNLSASDIETKFEVRDFLFYMNQYLALHQLPGGGLLGPTTRFGAFKKAALHLPILRAAETESEKADVIHAVLATEGLISDKGIKRGSPARSSTVLVRVEPKDREQGPLSGLQIAHVKLIFRLPAHIAPHTHPLLYVHWFTPFRDTRADFDSPSGLSRISHSTTVGQRRSSIISLADVIQTCHLIPKFSSTVSANWDCNRVLNEATVFYFNPYLRNRDFYLFRYGMYLVSEYHKRRQAELAATLARGANRIHF
;
A
#
# COMPACT_ATOMS: atom_id res chain seq x y z
N MET A 1 -8.81 4.47 -40.68
CA MET A 1 -7.88 4.97 -39.64
C MET A 1 -6.47 4.45 -39.91
N GLN A 2 -6.27 3.14 -39.94
CA GLN A 2 -4.98 2.49 -40.30
C GLN A 2 -4.36 3.02 -41.60
N THR A 3 -5.12 3.00 -42.69
CA THR A 3 -4.68 3.49 -44.01
C THR A 3 -4.36 4.99 -44.04
N ALA A 4 -4.96 5.79 -43.17
CA ALA A 4 -4.66 7.22 -43.07
C ALA A 4 -3.37 7.48 -42.27
N TRP A 5 -3.12 6.68 -41.22
CA TRP A 5 -1.88 6.70 -40.45
C TRP A 5 -0.67 6.28 -41.30
N GLU A 6 -0.83 5.22 -42.10
CA GLU A 6 0.19 4.73 -43.03
C GLU A 6 0.53 5.78 -44.10
N LYS A 7 -0.50 6.40 -44.72
CA LYS A 7 -0.31 7.52 -45.67
C LYS A 7 0.38 8.73 -45.04
N MET A 8 0.08 9.05 -43.79
CA MET A 8 0.75 10.13 -43.08
C MET A 8 2.25 9.82 -42.86
N HIS A 9 2.59 8.58 -42.53
CA HIS A 9 3.99 8.14 -42.38
C HIS A 9 4.73 8.13 -43.71
N GLU A 10 4.05 7.75 -44.80
CA GLU A 10 4.59 7.78 -46.15
C GLU A 10 4.99 9.21 -46.58
N HIS A 11 4.22 10.22 -46.18
CA HIS A 11 4.47 11.62 -46.50
C HIS A 11 5.22 12.41 -45.41
N LEU A 12 5.55 11.79 -44.28
CA LEU A 12 6.32 12.41 -43.18
C LEU A 12 7.67 13.00 -43.64
N PRO A 13 8.43 12.36 -44.56
CA PRO A 13 9.69 12.91 -45.06
C PRO A 13 9.55 14.27 -45.77
N VAL A 14 8.41 14.52 -46.42
CA VAL A 14 8.13 15.81 -47.10
C VAL A 14 8.06 16.96 -46.08
N PHE A 15 7.57 16.68 -44.87
CA PHE A 15 7.53 17.68 -43.79
C PHE A 15 8.90 17.90 -43.13
N GLN A 16 9.83 16.94 -43.22
CA GLN A 16 11.23 17.13 -42.82
C GLN A 16 11.98 17.99 -43.83
N GLU A 17 11.63 17.88 -45.11
CA GLU A 17 12.28 18.61 -46.22
C GLU A 17 11.74 20.04 -46.39
N LEU A 18 10.43 20.25 -46.21
CA LEU A 18 9.76 21.54 -46.50
C LEU A 18 9.25 22.28 -45.25
N GLY A 19 9.26 21.64 -44.07
CA GLY A 19 8.72 22.19 -42.83
C GLY A 19 9.74 23.01 -42.02
N PRO A 20 9.28 23.70 -40.95
CA PRO A 20 10.17 24.39 -40.02
C PRO A 20 11.13 23.39 -39.35
N GLU A 21 12.40 23.79 -39.19
CA GLU A 21 13.53 22.98 -38.72
C GLU A 21 13.19 22.07 -37.53
N ARG A 22 12.81 20.81 -37.81
CA ARG A 22 12.67 19.74 -36.82
C ARG A 22 13.44 18.52 -37.30
N ALA A 23 14.45 18.13 -36.53
CA ALA A 23 15.35 17.02 -36.86
C ALA A 23 14.63 15.66 -36.89
N ASP A 24 13.54 15.50 -36.12
CA ASP A 24 12.70 14.31 -36.13
C ASP A 24 11.22 14.63 -35.84
N PHE A 25 10.38 13.62 -36.03
CA PHE A 25 8.96 13.63 -35.71
C PHE A 25 8.63 12.68 -34.55
N ASN A 26 9.57 12.48 -33.61
CA ASN A 26 9.37 11.68 -32.39
C ASN A 26 8.51 12.42 -31.35
N ILE A 27 7.36 12.93 -31.80
CA ILE A 27 6.42 13.67 -30.97
C ILE A 27 5.59 12.63 -30.21
N PRO A 28 5.65 12.59 -28.87
CA PRO A 28 4.94 11.59 -28.07
C PRO A 28 3.44 11.48 -28.41
N LYS A 29 2.82 12.63 -28.74
CA LYS A 29 1.40 12.69 -29.15
C LYS A 29 1.13 12.01 -30.50
N LEU A 30 2.06 12.06 -31.46
CA LEU A 30 1.95 11.33 -32.72
C LEU A 30 2.18 9.84 -32.49
N HIS A 31 3.18 9.46 -31.69
CA HIS A 31 3.45 8.06 -31.36
C HIS A 31 2.22 7.36 -30.74
N ASN A 32 1.49 8.04 -29.86
CA ASN A 32 0.28 7.50 -29.22
C ASN A 32 -0.86 7.16 -30.20
N ILE A 33 -0.92 7.79 -31.37
CA ILE A 33 -1.97 7.52 -32.37
C ILE A 33 -1.87 6.10 -32.91
N ARG A 34 -0.65 5.52 -32.97
CA ARG A 34 -0.45 4.11 -33.31
C ARG A 34 -1.26 3.18 -32.40
N HIS A 35 -1.29 3.50 -31.10
CA HIS A 35 -1.93 2.68 -30.09
C HIS A 35 -3.45 2.89 -30.05
N TYR A 36 -3.97 4.04 -30.49
CA TYR A 36 -5.42 4.28 -30.50
C TYR A 36 -6.19 3.31 -31.38
N ILE A 37 -5.64 2.87 -32.51
CA ILE A 37 -6.32 1.91 -33.40
C ILE A 37 -6.52 0.57 -32.68
N ASP A 38 -5.49 0.10 -31.98
CA ASP A 38 -5.53 -1.14 -31.21
C ASP A 38 -6.44 -1.00 -29.99
N SER A 39 -6.32 0.11 -29.24
CA SER A 39 -7.17 0.41 -28.09
C SER A 39 -8.65 0.51 -28.48
N ILE A 40 -8.99 1.11 -29.63
CA ILE A 40 -10.39 1.21 -30.08
C ILE A 40 -10.96 -0.17 -30.41
N ARG A 41 -10.18 -1.04 -31.07
CA ARG A 41 -10.59 -2.40 -31.41
C ARG A 41 -10.77 -3.29 -30.19
N LEU A 42 -9.91 -3.13 -29.19
CA LEU A 42 -9.90 -3.94 -27.98
C LEU A 42 -10.89 -3.46 -26.91
N LEU A 43 -11.09 -2.14 -26.80
CA LEU A 43 -11.70 -1.52 -25.61
C LEU A 43 -12.84 -0.54 -25.91
N GLY A 44 -13.16 -0.26 -27.19
CA GLY A 44 -14.30 0.59 -27.56
C GLY A 44 -13.93 2.07 -27.80
N SER A 45 -14.70 3.03 -27.27
CA SER A 45 -14.42 4.45 -27.52
C SER A 45 -13.11 4.88 -26.87
N ALA A 46 -12.41 5.84 -27.48
CA ALA A 46 -11.16 6.39 -26.96
C ALA A 46 -11.35 7.34 -25.76
N ASP A 47 -12.58 7.47 -25.25
CA ASP A 47 -12.92 8.35 -24.13
C ASP A 47 -12.22 7.84 -22.86
N GLY A 48 -11.20 8.58 -22.41
CA GLY A 48 -10.39 8.22 -21.24
C GLY A 48 -9.00 7.65 -21.53
N TYR A 49 -8.63 7.44 -22.80
CA TYR A 49 -7.27 7.03 -23.19
C TYR A 49 -6.36 8.20 -23.58
N ASN A 50 -6.90 9.42 -23.66
CA ASN A 50 -6.12 10.65 -23.86
C ASN A 50 -6.04 11.46 -22.56
N THR A 51 -4.85 11.97 -22.25
CA THR A 51 -4.64 12.89 -21.11
C THR A 51 -4.96 14.33 -21.47
N GLU A 52 -5.31 14.63 -22.72
CA GLU A 52 -5.50 16.00 -23.21
C GLU A 52 -6.61 16.74 -22.45
N ASN A 53 -7.73 16.06 -22.17
CA ASN A 53 -8.83 16.64 -21.40
C ASN A 53 -8.42 16.93 -19.95
N THR A 54 -7.72 15.99 -19.29
CA THR A 54 -7.29 16.17 -17.90
C THR A 54 -6.16 17.20 -17.79
N GLU A 55 -5.23 17.23 -18.75
CA GLU A 55 -4.15 18.22 -18.85
C GLU A 55 -4.69 19.62 -19.09
N ARG A 56 -5.69 19.78 -19.98
CA ARG A 56 -6.35 21.05 -20.23
C ARG A 56 -7.07 21.56 -18.98
N LEU A 57 -7.82 20.69 -18.30
CA LEU A 57 -8.50 21.01 -17.06
C LEU A 57 -7.52 21.32 -15.92
N HIS A 58 -6.34 20.69 -15.90
CA HIS A 58 -5.31 20.95 -14.89
C HIS A 58 -4.78 22.40 -14.95
N ILE A 59 -4.79 23.03 -16.12
CA ILE A 59 -4.43 24.44 -16.28
C ILE A 59 -5.45 25.34 -15.55
N ASP A 60 -6.72 25.18 -15.91
CA ASP A 60 -7.77 26.09 -15.44
C ASP A 60 -8.19 25.80 -13.99
N LEU A 61 -8.28 24.51 -13.64
CA LEU A 61 -8.78 24.09 -12.33
C LEU A 61 -7.69 24.00 -11.26
N ALA A 62 -6.44 23.69 -11.63
CA ALA A 62 -5.36 23.53 -10.68
C ALA A 62 -4.35 24.69 -10.72
N LYS A 63 -3.68 24.93 -11.85
CA LYS A 63 -2.61 25.95 -11.94
C LYS A 63 -3.13 27.36 -11.63
N ASN A 64 -4.25 27.76 -12.22
CA ASN A 64 -4.81 29.10 -11.98
C ASN A 64 -5.32 29.28 -10.55
N GLY A 65 -5.98 28.26 -9.99
CA GLY A 65 -6.39 28.25 -8.59
C GLY A 65 -5.20 28.36 -7.63
N TYR A 66 -4.12 27.61 -7.90
CA TYR A 66 -2.91 27.63 -7.09
C TYR A 66 -2.22 29.00 -7.15
N ARG A 67 -2.09 29.59 -8.34
CA ARG A 67 -1.53 30.94 -8.56
C ARG A 67 -2.32 32.04 -7.86
N ALA A 68 -3.64 31.90 -7.77
CA ALA A 68 -4.52 32.84 -7.07
C ALA A 68 -4.48 32.68 -5.53
N SER A 69 -3.82 31.63 -5.02
CA SER A 69 -3.68 31.38 -3.58
C SER A 69 -2.42 32.04 -3.01
N ASN A 70 -2.35 32.14 -1.68
CA ASN A 70 -1.12 32.55 -1.00
C ASN A 70 -0.10 31.39 -0.84
N ARG A 71 -0.34 30.25 -1.51
CA ARG A 71 0.46 29.00 -1.48
C ARG A 71 0.56 28.31 -0.09
N ARG A 72 -0.18 28.77 0.92
CA ARG A 72 -0.29 28.12 2.24
C ARG A 72 -1.68 27.51 2.40
N ASP A 73 -1.79 26.23 2.74
CA ASP A 73 -3.09 25.51 2.79
C ASP A 73 -3.94 25.74 1.52
N TYR A 74 -3.26 25.73 0.36
CA TYR A 74 -3.80 26.20 -0.91
C TYR A 74 -5.05 25.44 -1.37
N VAL A 75 -5.24 24.18 -0.96
CA VAL A 75 -6.39 23.35 -1.36
C VAL A 75 -7.71 24.04 -1.01
N GLN A 76 -7.88 24.56 0.21
CA GLN A 76 -9.13 25.22 0.62
C GLN A 76 -9.34 26.53 -0.14
N GLN A 77 -8.25 27.25 -0.42
CA GLN A 77 -8.28 28.50 -1.19
C GLN A 77 -8.62 28.24 -2.66
N MET A 78 -8.05 27.19 -3.24
CA MET A 78 -8.35 26.71 -4.59
C MET A 78 -9.80 26.28 -4.71
N THR A 79 -10.32 25.47 -3.77
CA THR A 79 -11.74 25.10 -3.75
C THR A 79 -12.64 26.34 -3.70
N ARG A 80 -12.34 27.29 -2.80
CA ARG A 80 -13.11 28.53 -2.69
C ARG A 80 -13.01 29.40 -3.96
N TRP A 81 -11.84 29.45 -4.58
CA TRP A 81 -11.63 30.16 -5.85
C TRP A 81 -12.45 29.52 -6.97
N LEU A 82 -12.43 28.19 -7.10
CA LEU A 82 -13.22 27.44 -8.08
C LEU A 82 -14.73 27.64 -7.88
N THR A 83 -15.22 27.53 -6.64
CA THR A 83 -16.64 27.77 -6.33
C THR A 83 -17.07 29.18 -6.76
N ARG A 84 -16.21 30.18 -6.59
CA ARG A 84 -16.48 31.56 -7.05
C ARG A 84 -16.50 31.65 -8.57
N GLN A 85 -15.53 31.04 -9.27
CA GLN A 85 -15.51 31.01 -10.74
C GLN A 85 -16.76 30.34 -11.30
N GLU A 86 -17.17 29.20 -10.74
CA GLU A 86 -18.40 28.51 -11.15
C GLU A 86 -19.64 29.35 -10.89
N ALA A 87 -19.74 30.02 -9.74
CA ALA A 87 -20.88 30.89 -9.42
C ALA A 87 -20.99 32.07 -10.40
N VAL A 88 -19.87 32.72 -10.71
CA VAL A 88 -19.80 33.81 -11.71
C VAL A 88 -20.19 33.28 -13.09
N HIS A 89 -19.62 32.14 -13.51
CA HIS A 89 -19.92 31.53 -14.80
C HIS A 89 -21.41 31.18 -14.96
N ARG A 90 -22.01 30.54 -13.95
CA ARG A 90 -23.45 30.22 -13.94
C ARG A 90 -24.31 31.48 -14.04
N PHE A 91 -23.93 32.55 -13.33
CA PHE A 91 -24.68 33.81 -13.38
C PHE A 91 -24.52 34.52 -14.73
N SER A 92 -23.33 34.48 -15.36
CA SER A 92 -23.12 34.99 -16.72
C SER A 92 -23.96 34.26 -17.76
N LEU A 93 -24.12 32.93 -17.64
CA LEU A 93 -25.01 32.16 -18.50
C LEU A 93 -26.48 32.59 -18.32
N TYR A 94 -26.91 32.79 -17.08
CA TYR A 94 -28.24 33.32 -16.78
C TYR A 94 -28.47 34.69 -17.42
N LEU A 95 -27.53 35.63 -17.29
CA LEU A 95 -27.63 36.97 -17.88
C LEU A 95 -27.67 36.92 -19.41
N THR A 96 -26.91 36.03 -20.03
CA THR A 96 -26.94 35.82 -21.49
C THR A 96 -28.33 35.37 -21.96
N TRP A 97 -29.00 34.51 -21.19
CA TRP A 97 -30.35 34.05 -21.48
C TRP A 97 -31.43 35.11 -21.17
N ALA A 98 -31.35 35.77 -20.03
CA ALA A 98 -32.39 36.70 -19.55
C ALA A 98 -32.29 38.11 -20.15
N CYS A 99 -31.12 38.53 -20.64
CA CYS A 99 -30.89 39.87 -21.16
C CYS A 99 -30.33 39.82 -22.60
N PRO A 100 -31.19 39.90 -23.64
CA PRO A 100 -30.76 39.96 -25.03
C PRO A 100 -29.81 41.16 -25.25
N GLY A 101 -28.58 40.89 -25.68
CA GLY A 101 -27.53 41.90 -25.84
C GLY A 101 -26.51 41.97 -24.70
N TYR A 102 -26.67 41.17 -23.64
CA TYR A 102 -25.61 40.98 -22.64
C TYR A 102 -24.41 40.28 -23.29
N SER A 103 -23.28 40.98 -23.31
CA SER A 103 -21.98 40.39 -23.59
C SER A 103 -21.28 40.15 -22.25
N PRO A 104 -20.89 38.91 -21.92
CA PRO A 104 -20.06 38.67 -20.76
C PRO A 104 -18.82 39.56 -20.86
N GLY A 105 -18.53 40.33 -19.80
CA GLY A 105 -17.21 40.93 -19.65
C GLY A 105 -16.18 39.80 -19.78
N GLN A 106 -15.12 40.00 -20.58
CA GLN A 106 -14.15 38.93 -20.81
C GLN A 106 -13.68 38.39 -19.46
N GLY A 107 -14.13 37.17 -19.12
CA GLY A 107 -13.58 36.43 -18.00
C GLY A 107 -12.06 36.38 -18.17
N TYR A 108 -11.34 36.35 -17.04
CA TYR A 108 -9.87 36.32 -16.95
C TYR A 108 -9.14 36.24 -18.30
N GLN A 109 -8.70 37.39 -18.83
CA GLN A 109 -7.81 37.41 -19.98
C GLN A 109 -6.46 36.83 -19.53
N ARG A 110 -6.09 35.68 -20.11
CA ARG A 110 -4.75 35.10 -19.97
C ARG A 110 -3.72 36.15 -20.42
N PRO A 111 -2.76 36.57 -19.58
CA PRO A 111 -1.74 37.52 -20.01
C PRO A 111 -0.92 36.88 -21.14
N SER A 112 -0.75 37.60 -22.25
CA SER A 112 -0.05 37.12 -23.45
C SER A 112 1.46 36.98 -23.26
N ASN A 113 2.02 37.43 -22.13
CA ASN A 113 3.46 37.50 -21.87
C ASN A 113 3.93 36.54 -20.78
N VAL A 114 3.30 35.38 -20.63
CA VAL A 114 3.84 34.35 -19.73
C VAL A 114 4.38 33.23 -20.59
N ASP A 115 5.70 33.22 -20.76
CA ASP A 115 6.46 32.12 -21.32
C ASP A 115 6.12 30.84 -20.54
N TRP A 116 5.74 29.78 -21.25
CA TRP A 116 5.23 28.53 -20.67
C TRP A 116 6.33 27.50 -20.40
N ASP A 117 7.57 27.78 -20.82
CA ASP A 117 8.65 26.79 -20.85
C ASP A 117 9.65 26.91 -19.67
N ASP A 118 9.45 27.83 -18.71
CA ASP A 118 10.39 28.07 -17.60
C ASP A 118 9.88 27.60 -16.22
N TRP A 119 9.30 26.40 -16.12
CA TRP A 119 8.91 25.81 -14.82
C TRP A 119 9.17 24.31 -14.67
N ASP A 120 9.96 23.68 -15.55
CA ASP A 120 10.48 22.32 -15.29
C ASP A 120 11.65 22.29 -14.29
N GLN A 121 11.96 23.43 -13.65
CA GLN A 121 12.99 23.54 -12.61
C GLN A 121 12.51 24.38 -11.42
N ALA A 122 11.60 23.85 -10.60
CA ALA A 122 11.53 24.09 -9.15
C ALA A 122 10.27 23.47 -8.54
N ASP A 123 10.46 22.31 -7.91
CA ASP A 123 9.96 21.92 -6.58
C ASP A 123 9.79 20.40 -6.51
N ASP A 124 10.89 19.69 -6.81
CA ASP A 124 11.18 18.45 -6.11
C ASP A 124 11.61 18.86 -4.69
N VAL A 125 10.63 18.98 -3.80
CA VAL A 125 10.89 19.19 -2.37
C VAL A 125 11.44 17.90 -1.83
N ASN A 126 12.76 17.78 -1.97
CA ASN A 126 13.64 16.94 -1.18
C ASN A 126 13.25 17.03 0.30
N GLY A 127 12.54 16.00 0.76
CA GLY A 127 12.41 15.66 2.16
C GLY A 127 13.46 14.63 2.53
N GLU A 128 14.72 15.08 2.64
CA GLU A 128 15.83 14.50 3.41
C GLU A 128 15.78 12.98 3.67
N GLU A 129 16.35 12.19 2.75
CA GLU A 129 16.95 10.90 3.10
C GLU A 129 18.45 11.13 3.32
N ASN A 130 18.82 11.37 4.58
CA ASN A 130 20.21 11.23 5.03
C ASN A 130 20.40 9.80 5.56
N GLY A 131 21.34 9.07 4.96
CA GLY A 131 21.78 7.77 5.45
C GLY A 131 22.77 7.08 4.55
N ASP A 132 23.89 7.75 4.22
CA ASP A 132 25.11 7.05 3.80
C ASP A 132 25.52 6.08 4.91
N GLY A 133 25.44 4.79 4.58
CA GLY A 133 25.92 3.68 5.38
C GLY A 133 26.46 2.66 4.41
N ASP A 134 27.73 2.84 4.05
CA ASP A 134 28.61 1.85 3.44
C ASP A 134 28.34 0.47 4.06
N SER A 135 27.94 -0.50 3.25
CA SER A 135 27.86 -1.90 3.66
C SER A 135 28.46 -2.73 2.54
N ASP A 136 29.55 -3.39 2.90
CA ASP A 136 30.31 -4.33 2.10
C ASP A 136 29.38 -5.37 1.45
N ASP A 137 29.60 -5.61 0.16
CA ASP A 137 28.95 -6.65 -0.63
C ASP A 137 29.33 -8.04 -0.09
N GLU A 138 28.59 -8.53 0.90
CA GLU A 138 28.47 -9.96 1.19
C GLU A 138 27.33 -10.54 0.34
N GLU A 139 27.64 -11.55 -0.48
CA GLU A 139 26.67 -12.26 -1.33
C GLU A 139 25.52 -12.85 -0.48
N GLU A 140 24.39 -12.15 -0.39
CA GLU A 140 23.20 -12.62 0.34
C GLU A 140 22.36 -13.60 -0.48
N ASP A 141 21.95 -14.69 0.18
CA ASP A 141 21.09 -15.76 -0.34
C ASP A 141 19.72 -15.21 -0.82
N PRO A 142 19.34 -15.38 -2.10
CA PRO A 142 18.20 -14.70 -2.73
C PRO A 142 16.80 -15.05 -2.18
N GLU A 143 16.69 -15.93 -1.18
CA GLU A 143 15.43 -16.32 -0.55
C GLU A 143 15.16 -15.67 0.82
N GLN A 144 16.13 -14.98 1.42
CA GLN A 144 16.00 -14.43 2.78
C GLN A 144 15.39 -13.03 2.78
N ILE A 145 14.42 -12.79 3.68
CA ILE A 145 13.80 -11.47 3.86
C ILE A 145 14.72 -10.63 4.74
N THR A 146 15.23 -9.55 4.19
CA THR A 146 15.97 -8.53 4.95
C THR A 146 15.07 -7.33 5.27
N TYR A 147 15.54 -6.46 6.15
CA TYR A 147 14.77 -5.28 6.52
C TYR A 147 15.68 -4.09 6.83
N ASN A 148 15.16 -2.89 6.61
CA ASN A 148 15.76 -1.63 7.03
C ASN A 148 14.89 -0.95 8.10
N ILE A 149 15.55 -0.41 9.12
CA ILE A 149 14.93 0.38 10.18
C ILE A 149 15.81 1.59 10.48
N ALA A 150 15.19 2.73 10.77
CA ALA A 150 15.93 3.95 11.09
C ALA A 150 16.95 3.70 12.22
N ALA A 151 18.16 4.22 12.07
CA ALA A 151 19.21 4.05 13.07
C ALA A 151 18.82 4.63 14.44
N ARG A 152 18.03 5.71 14.45
CA ARG A 152 17.55 6.37 15.66
C ARG A 152 16.04 6.13 15.86
N PRO A 153 15.60 5.76 17.08
CA PRO A 153 14.19 5.60 17.38
C PRO A 153 13.47 6.95 17.33
N ALA A 154 12.29 6.97 16.71
CA ALA A 154 11.43 8.15 16.66
C ALA A 154 10.85 8.50 18.04
N TYR A 155 10.73 7.50 18.91
CA TYR A 155 10.28 7.63 20.29
C TYR A 155 11.36 7.04 21.21
N PRO A 156 12.41 7.80 21.57
CA PRO A 156 13.63 7.23 22.16
C PRO A 156 13.50 6.80 23.63
N ASN A 157 12.53 7.34 24.36
CA ASN A 157 12.50 7.25 25.82
C ASN A 157 11.09 6.92 26.34
N LEU A 158 10.50 5.82 25.88
CA LEU A 158 9.18 5.40 26.33
C LEU A 158 9.28 4.50 27.56
N SER A 159 8.55 4.82 28.62
CA SER A 159 8.32 3.86 29.73
C SER A 159 7.31 2.78 29.33
N ALA A 160 7.24 1.68 30.08
CA ALA A 160 6.19 0.67 29.85
C ALA A 160 4.77 1.25 29.96
N SER A 161 4.55 2.18 30.91
CA SER A 161 3.27 2.86 31.06
C SER A 161 2.97 3.82 29.90
N ASP A 162 3.98 4.51 29.36
CA ASP A 162 3.82 5.32 28.13
C ASP A 162 3.44 4.45 26.94
N ILE A 163 4.04 3.26 26.83
CA ILE A 163 3.74 2.31 25.75
C ILE A 163 2.28 1.88 25.83
N GLU A 164 1.83 1.41 27.00
CA GLU A 164 0.47 0.93 27.22
C GLU A 164 -0.58 2.02 26.95
N THR A 165 -0.34 3.24 27.43
CA THR A 165 -1.27 4.36 27.25
C THR A 165 -1.29 4.90 25.82
N LYS A 166 -0.12 5.15 25.21
CA LYS A 166 -0.04 5.82 23.90
C LYS A 166 -0.34 4.88 22.75
N PHE A 167 0.12 3.63 22.82
CA PHE A 167 -0.08 2.64 21.75
C PHE A 167 -1.34 1.79 21.97
N GLU A 168 -2.10 2.05 23.03
CA GLU A 168 -3.31 1.30 23.40
C GLU A 168 -3.03 -0.20 23.52
N VAL A 169 -1.91 -0.55 24.17
CA VAL A 169 -1.52 -1.93 24.44
C VAL A 169 -1.64 -2.23 25.94
N ARG A 170 -1.57 -3.50 26.34
CA ARG A 170 -1.73 -3.91 27.73
C ARG A 170 -0.68 -4.93 28.11
N ASP A 171 -0.32 -4.97 29.39
CA ASP A 171 0.57 -5.97 29.97
C ASP A 171 1.91 -6.06 29.22
N PHE A 172 2.47 -4.92 28.79
CA PHE A 172 3.64 -4.88 27.92
C PHE A 172 4.85 -5.59 28.56
N LEU A 173 5.11 -5.33 29.85
CA LEU A 173 6.22 -5.97 30.57
C LEU A 173 5.99 -7.47 30.77
N PHE A 174 4.75 -7.93 30.91
CA PHE A 174 4.44 -9.35 31.00
C PHE A 174 4.82 -10.07 29.71
N TYR A 175 4.37 -9.57 28.55
CA TYR A 175 4.71 -10.17 27.26
C TYR A 175 6.20 -10.04 26.93
N MET A 176 6.86 -8.98 27.40
CA MET A 176 8.32 -8.84 27.26
C MET A 176 9.07 -9.88 28.08
N ASN A 177 8.69 -10.11 29.34
CA ASN A 177 9.28 -11.16 30.16
C ASN A 177 9.01 -12.57 29.60
N GLN A 178 7.80 -12.80 29.08
CA GLN A 178 7.46 -14.04 28.40
C GLN A 178 8.35 -14.27 27.17
N TYR A 179 8.57 -13.23 26.35
CA TYR A 179 9.46 -13.29 25.19
C TYR A 179 10.90 -13.60 25.58
N LEU A 180 11.46 -12.91 26.60
CA LEU A 180 12.81 -13.16 27.09
C LEU A 180 12.97 -14.61 27.61
N ALA A 181 11.97 -15.12 28.35
CA ALA A 181 11.99 -16.48 28.86
C ALA A 181 11.94 -17.53 27.73
N LEU A 182 11.07 -17.32 26.72
CA LEU A 182 10.93 -18.22 25.57
C LEU A 182 12.21 -18.29 24.73
N HIS A 183 12.91 -17.15 24.56
CA HIS A 183 14.16 -17.08 23.80
C HIS A 183 15.42 -17.24 24.65
N GLN A 184 15.27 -17.59 25.93
CA GLN A 184 16.38 -17.83 26.88
C GLN A 184 17.37 -16.66 26.96
N LEU A 185 16.86 -15.43 26.82
CA LEU A 185 17.67 -14.21 26.87
C LEU A 185 17.91 -13.78 28.33
N PRO A 186 19.15 -13.43 28.71
CA PRO A 186 19.42 -12.90 30.03
C PRO A 186 18.71 -11.55 30.16
N GLY A 187 17.93 -11.32 31.23
CA GLY A 187 17.30 -10.01 31.46
C GLY A 187 15.87 -9.99 31.99
N GLY A 188 15.21 -11.15 32.15
CA GLY A 188 13.82 -11.23 32.65
C GLY A 188 13.59 -10.62 34.05
N GLY A 189 14.63 -10.46 34.86
CA GLY A 189 14.56 -9.78 36.17
C GLY A 189 14.96 -8.31 36.16
N LEU A 190 15.52 -7.80 35.05
CA LEU A 190 16.02 -6.42 34.93
C LEU A 190 14.97 -5.46 34.39
N LEU A 191 13.88 -5.99 33.86
CA LEU A 191 12.78 -5.21 33.32
C LEU A 191 11.88 -4.71 34.45
N GLY A 192 11.75 -3.39 34.55
CA GLY A 192 10.88 -2.74 35.53
C GLY A 192 10.12 -1.56 34.93
N PRO A 193 9.26 -0.91 35.74
CA PRO A 193 8.50 0.27 35.31
C PRO A 193 9.39 1.46 34.89
N THR A 194 10.62 1.50 35.39
CA THR A 194 11.61 2.53 35.09
C THR A 194 12.41 2.24 33.82
N THR A 195 12.33 1.04 33.25
CA THR A 195 12.98 0.70 31.99
C THR A 195 12.45 1.60 30.87
N ARG A 196 13.33 1.98 29.94
CA ARG A 196 13.03 2.86 28.82
C ARG A 196 13.31 2.15 27.51
N PHE A 197 12.41 2.31 26.55
CA PHE A 197 12.46 1.65 25.27
C PHE A 197 12.49 2.69 24.14
N GLY A 198 13.31 2.41 23.13
CA GLY A 198 13.31 3.13 21.87
C GLY A 198 12.33 2.49 20.89
N ALA A 199 11.35 3.25 20.40
CA ALA A 199 10.37 2.77 19.42
C ALA A 199 10.44 3.53 18.08
N PHE A 200 9.97 2.86 17.04
CA PHE A 200 10.11 3.27 15.63
C PHE A 200 8.74 3.41 14.97
N LYS A 201 8.64 4.34 14.02
CA LYS A 201 7.40 4.60 13.26
C LYS A 201 7.14 3.57 12.16
N LYS A 202 8.22 3.04 11.58
CA LYS A 202 8.17 2.12 10.44
C LYS A 202 9.36 1.19 10.41
N ALA A 203 9.20 0.04 9.76
CA ALA A 203 10.25 -0.86 9.31
C ALA A 203 9.96 -1.25 7.85
N ALA A 204 10.98 -1.28 6.99
CA ALA A 204 10.83 -1.58 5.58
C ALA A 204 11.42 -2.96 5.30
N LEU A 205 10.62 -3.90 4.81
CA LEU A 205 11.08 -5.24 4.43
C LEU A 205 11.52 -5.23 2.96
N HIS A 206 12.65 -5.87 2.67
CA HIS A 206 13.05 -6.20 1.31
C HIS A 206 12.59 -7.62 1.02
N LEU A 207 11.57 -7.73 0.17
CA LEU A 207 10.98 -9.02 -0.19
C LEU A 207 11.73 -9.62 -1.38
N PRO A 208 11.98 -10.94 -1.39
CA PRO A 208 12.59 -11.62 -2.53
C PRO A 208 11.83 -11.38 -3.83
N ILE A 209 12.53 -11.13 -4.93
CA ILE A 209 11.92 -10.90 -6.25
C ILE A 209 11.22 -12.17 -6.73
N LEU A 210 9.92 -12.10 -7.04
CA LEU A 210 9.22 -13.18 -7.72
C LEU A 210 9.06 -12.84 -9.19
N ARG A 211 9.94 -13.41 -10.02
CA ARG A 211 9.91 -13.22 -11.48
C ARG A 211 8.57 -13.62 -12.09
N ALA A 212 7.98 -14.71 -11.60
CA ALA A 212 6.68 -15.19 -12.06
C ALA A 212 5.50 -14.27 -11.71
N ALA A 213 5.70 -13.28 -10.83
CA ALA A 213 4.69 -12.30 -10.42
C ALA A 213 5.07 -10.87 -10.84
N GLU A 214 6.08 -10.70 -11.71
CA GLU A 214 6.57 -9.41 -12.20
C GLU A 214 6.76 -8.39 -11.06
N THR A 215 7.36 -8.84 -9.94
CA THR A 215 7.51 -7.96 -8.77
C THR A 215 8.64 -6.96 -9.05
N GLU A 216 8.34 -5.67 -8.97
CA GLU A 216 9.35 -4.60 -9.03
C GLU A 216 10.28 -4.69 -7.82
N SER A 217 11.60 -4.62 -8.05
CA SER A 217 12.62 -4.73 -6.99
C SER A 217 12.69 -3.49 -6.08
N GLU A 218 12.12 -2.36 -6.48
CA GLU A 218 12.39 -1.05 -5.86
C GLU A 218 11.44 -0.70 -4.70
N LYS A 219 10.27 -1.34 -4.61
CA LYS A 219 9.28 -0.99 -3.58
C LYS A 219 9.41 -1.88 -2.35
N ALA A 220 10.03 -1.33 -1.30
CA ALA A 220 10.07 -1.97 0.00
C ALA A 220 8.67 -2.14 0.61
N ASP A 221 8.45 -3.25 1.30
CA ASP A 221 7.19 -3.53 1.99
C ASP A 221 7.20 -2.94 3.41
N VAL A 222 6.45 -1.85 3.62
CA VAL A 222 6.58 -1.02 4.82
C VAL A 222 5.55 -1.37 5.89
N ILE A 223 6.06 -1.78 7.05
CA ILE A 223 5.29 -1.96 8.30
C ILE A 223 5.22 -0.62 9.03
N HIS A 224 4.03 -0.21 9.45
CA HIS A 224 3.80 1.02 10.21
C HIS A 224 3.35 0.73 11.65
N ALA A 225 3.82 1.56 12.58
CA ALA A 225 3.38 1.66 13.98
C ALA A 225 3.49 3.12 14.46
N VAL A 226 2.66 3.98 13.89
CA VAL A 226 2.71 5.44 14.08
C VAL A 226 1.60 5.88 15.03
N LEU A 227 1.96 6.66 16.04
CA LEU A 227 1.00 7.30 16.96
C LEU A 227 0.20 8.39 16.25
N ALA A 228 -1.03 8.59 16.70
CA ALA A 228 -1.80 9.76 16.31
C ALA A 228 -1.06 11.03 16.72
N THR A 229 -1.03 12.03 15.84
CA THR A 229 -0.49 13.36 16.13
C THR A 229 -1.64 14.34 16.10
N GLU A 230 -1.79 15.14 17.15
CA GLU A 230 -2.81 16.19 17.20
C GLU A 230 -2.45 17.34 16.25
N GLY A 231 -3.48 18.00 15.73
CA GLY A 231 -3.30 19.20 14.93
C GLY A 231 -2.83 20.35 15.81
N LEU A 232 -1.81 21.06 15.36
CA LEU A 232 -1.26 22.22 16.07
C LEU A 232 -1.47 23.47 15.22
N ILE A 233 -2.14 24.46 15.80
CA ILE A 233 -2.24 25.80 15.23
C ILE A 233 -1.11 26.62 15.85
N SER A 234 -0.18 27.08 15.02
CA SER A 234 0.93 27.93 15.43
C SER A 234 1.00 29.18 14.57
N ASP A 235 1.76 30.18 15.00
CA ASP A 235 2.02 31.42 14.23
C ASP A 235 2.68 31.14 12.87
N LYS A 236 3.30 29.95 12.71
CA LYS A 236 3.92 29.49 11.46
C LYS A 236 2.95 28.75 10.53
N GLY A 237 1.70 28.52 10.95
CA GLY A 237 0.66 27.84 10.18
C GLY A 237 -0.03 26.70 10.93
N ILE A 238 -0.98 26.06 10.24
CA ILE A 238 -1.74 24.92 10.76
C ILE A 238 -1.00 23.63 10.39
N LYS A 239 -0.44 22.94 11.40
CA LYS A 239 0.01 21.56 11.25
C LYS A 239 -1.19 20.66 11.44
N ARG A 240 -1.69 20.05 10.37
CA ARG A 240 -2.79 19.08 10.47
C ARG A 240 -2.35 17.87 11.28
N GLY A 241 -3.25 17.41 12.15
CA GLY A 241 -3.06 16.15 12.86
C GLY A 241 -3.09 14.97 11.89
N SER A 242 -2.51 13.85 12.30
CA SER A 242 -2.54 12.59 11.55
C SER A 242 -3.09 11.49 12.45
N PRO A 243 -4.00 10.63 11.95
CA PRO A 243 -4.48 9.49 12.73
C PRO A 243 -3.34 8.50 13.00
N ALA A 244 -3.53 7.65 14.01
CA ALA A 244 -2.63 6.53 14.25
C ALA A 244 -2.65 5.58 13.03
N ARG A 245 -1.48 5.04 12.67
CA ARG A 245 -1.35 4.11 11.54
C ARG A 245 -0.62 2.86 11.98
N SER A 246 -1.24 1.71 11.75
CA SER A 246 -0.69 0.40 12.10
C SER A 246 -0.92 -0.57 10.95
N SER A 247 0.08 -1.41 10.68
CA SER A 247 0.01 -2.42 9.61
C SER A 247 -0.42 -3.78 10.16
N THR A 248 -1.07 -4.58 9.32
CA THR A 248 -1.22 -6.02 9.53
C THR A 248 -0.15 -6.78 8.75
N VAL A 249 0.38 -7.83 9.35
CA VAL A 249 1.51 -8.60 8.80
C VAL A 249 1.24 -10.09 8.88
N LEU A 250 1.85 -10.85 7.96
CA LEU A 250 1.92 -12.30 8.01
C LEU A 250 3.18 -12.70 8.79
N VAL A 251 2.98 -13.50 9.84
CA VAL A 251 4.06 -13.99 10.70
C VAL A 251 4.17 -15.50 10.56
N ARG A 252 5.39 -16.00 10.49
CA ARG A 252 5.70 -17.43 10.52
C ARG A 252 5.65 -17.91 11.97
N VAL A 253 4.62 -18.68 12.31
CA VAL A 253 4.44 -19.22 13.68
C VAL A 253 4.80 -20.70 13.75
N GLU A 254 4.55 -21.44 12.67
CA GLU A 254 4.91 -22.85 12.54
C GLU A 254 5.66 -23.09 11.22
N PRO A 255 6.47 -24.17 11.14
CA PRO A 255 7.11 -24.56 9.90
C PRO A 255 6.11 -24.71 8.75
N LYS A 256 6.54 -24.34 7.55
CA LYS A 256 5.70 -24.41 6.34
C LYS A 256 5.41 -25.88 6.00
N ASP A 257 4.15 -26.29 6.09
CA ASP A 257 3.69 -27.56 5.54
C ASP A 257 3.21 -27.36 4.09
N ARG A 258 3.91 -27.97 3.14
CA ARG A 258 3.59 -27.86 1.71
C ARG A 258 2.28 -28.55 1.35
N GLU A 259 1.84 -29.54 2.11
CA GLU A 259 0.61 -30.29 1.83
C GLU A 259 -0.64 -29.48 2.17
N GLN A 260 -0.56 -28.64 3.21
CA GLN A 260 -1.64 -27.78 3.70
C GLN A 260 -1.79 -26.45 2.93
N GLY A 261 -0.85 -26.16 2.03
CA GLY A 261 -0.90 -25.01 1.13
C GLY A 261 -0.09 -23.80 1.60
N PRO A 262 -0.10 -22.70 0.82
CA PRO A 262 0.81 -21.56 1.01
C PRO A 262 0.60 -20.78 2.32
N LEU A 263 -0.59 -20.86 2.92
CA LEU A 263 -0.92 -20.21 4.19
C LEU A 263 -0.60 -21.08 5.41
N SER A 264 -0.12 -22.31 5.22
CA SER A 264 0.24 -23.19 6.32
C SER A 264 1.36 -22.57 7.17
N GLY A 265 1.21 -22.69 8.49
CA GLY A 265 2.12 -22.16 9.50
C GLY A 265 2.22 -20.63 9.54
N LEU A 266 1.36 -19.92 8.81
CA LEU A 266 1.24 -18.47 8.88
C LEU A 266 0.10 -18.08 9.82
N GLN A 267 0.27 -16.93 10.47
CA GLN A 267 -0.80 -16.28 11.21
C GLN A 267 -0.70 -14.77 11.02
N ILE A 268 -1.84 -14.10 10.99
CA ILE A 268 -1.88 -12.64 10.83
C ILE A 268 -1.76 -11.98 12.19
N ALA A 269 -0.95 -10.94 12.23
CA ALA A 269 -0.75 -10.10 13.40
C ALA A 269 -0.98 -8.62 13.06
N HIS A 270 -1.60 -7.88 13.96
CA HIS A 270 -1.73 -6.42 13.91
C HIS A 270 -0.60 -5.79 14.70
N VAL A 271 0.28 -5.04 14.03
CA VAL A 271 1.45 -4.43 14.66
C VAL A 271 1.04 -3.15 15.39
N LYS A 272 1.24 -3.13 16.70
CA LYS A 272 0.95 -1.96 17.54
C LYS A 272 2.20 -1.15 17.86
N LEU A 273 3.34 -1.81 18.06
CA LEU A 273 4.60 -1.16 18.42
C LEU A 273 5.77 -1.84 17.69
N ILE A 274 6.71 -1.04 17.20
CA ILE A 274 8.03 -1.49 16.74
C ILE A 274 9.07 -0.90 17.69
N PHE A 275 9.91 -1.70 18.32
CA PHE A 275 10.87 -1.22 19.33
C PHE A 275 12.15 -2.05 19.35
N ARG A 276 13.17 -1.56 20.05
CA ARG A 276 14.38 -2.33 20.36
C ARG A 276 14.48 -2.57 21.87
N LEU A 277 14.92 -3.76 22.24
CA LEU A 277 15.31 -4.06 23.60
C LEU A 277 16.59 -3.26 23.93
N PRO A 278 16.66 -2.58 25.09
CA PRO A 278 17.88 -1.88 25.46
C PRO A 278 19.05 -2.85 25.63
N ALA A 279 20.19 -2.52 25.03
CA ALA A 279 21.36 -3.40 24.97
C ALA A 279 21.91 -3.81 26.36
N HIS A 280 21.69 -3.00 27.39
CA HIS A 280 22.11 -3.29 28.77
C HIS A 280 21.26 -4.38 29.45
N ILE A 281 20.10 -4.74 28.89
CA ILE A 281 19.24 -5.81 29.41
C ILE A 281 19.64 -7.14 28.78
N ALA A 282 19.56 -7.20 27.46
CA ALA A 282 20.02 -8.35 26.68
C ALA A 282 20.48 -7.88 25.30
N PRO A 283 21.55 -8.46 24.74
CA PRO A 283 21.85 -8.29 23.33
C PRO A 283 20.73 -8.96 22.52
N HIS A 284 20.12 -8.21 21.61
CA HIS A 284 19.14 -8.74 20.67
C HIS A 284 19.36 -8.12 19.30
N THR A 285 19.50 -8.98 18.29
CA THR A 285 19.88 -8.59 16.93
C THR A 285 18.76 -7.87 16.19
N HIS A 286 17.53 -8.34 16.36
CA HIS A 286 16.40 -7.92 15.54
C HIS A 286 15.46 -7.00 16.32
N PRO A 287 14.88 -5.96 15.70
CA PRO A 287 13.78 -5.21 16.31
C PRO A 287 12.65 -6.14 16.74
N LEU A 288 11.94 -5.74 17.79
CA LEU A 288 10.81 -6.45 18.35
C LEU A 288 9.50 -5.75 18.00
N LEU A 289 8.45 -6.54 17.89
CA LEU A 289 7.11 -6.06 17.58
C LEU A 289 6.15 -6.47 18.70
N TYR A 290 5.39 -5.52 19.25
CA TYR A 290 4.19 -5.86 20.01
C TYR A 290 3.02 -6.00 19.04
N VAL A 291 2.34 -7.13 19.10
CA VAL A 291 1.26 -7.46 18.16
C VAL A 291 -0.01 -7.96 18.84
N HIS A 292 -1.14 -7.70 18.20
CA HIS A 292 -2.39 -8.42 18.46
C HIS A 292 -2.61 -9.50 17.40
N TRP A 293 -2.94 -10.71 17.83
CA TRP A 293 -3.14 -11.84 16.93
C TRP A 293 -4.55 -11.88 16.35
N PHE A 294 -4.65 -12.22 15.07
CA PHE A 294 -5.87 -12.77 14.49
C PHE A 294 -5.90 -14.29 14.69
N THR A 295 -7.05 -14.91 14.47
CA THR A 295 -7.17 -16.37 14.48
C THR A 295 -6.27 -16.99 13.41
N PRO A 296 -5.69 -18.18 13.66
CA PRO A 296 -4.97 -18.93 12.64
C PRO A 296 -5.84 -19.15 11.39
N PHE A 297 -5.20 -19.29 10.23
CA PHE A 297 -5.90 -19.76 9.04
C PHE A 297 -6.43 -21.17 9.30
N ARG A 298 -7.72 -21.38 9.08
CA ARG A 298 -8.38 -22.68 9.21
C ARG A 298 -8.99 -23.04 7.87
N ASP A 299 -9.02 -24.33 7.55
CA ASP A 299 -9.76 -24.87 6.41
C ASP A 299 -9.48 -24.14 5.08
N THR A 300 -8.23 -23.74 4.85
CA THR A 300 -7.81 -22.89 3.71
C THR A 300 -8.23 -23.46 2.35
N ARG A 301 -8.30 -24.79 2.24
CA ARG A 301 -8.81 -25.49 1.05
C ARG A 301 -10.31 -25.35 0.88
N ALA A 302 -11.08 -25.50 1.95
CA ALA A 302 -12.53 -25.30 1.90
C ALA A 302 -12.88 -23.82 1.63
N ASP A 303 -12.12 -22.90 2.22
CA ASP A 303 -12.23 -21.47 1.92
C ASP A 303 -11.94 -21.18 0.45
N PHE A 304 -10.92 -21.83 -0.13
CA PHE A 304 -10.56 -21.71 -1.54
C PHE A 304 -11.69 -22.16 -2.48
N ASP A 305 -12.38 -23.24 -2.12
CA ASP A 305 -13.52 -23.80 -2.86
C ASP A 305 -14.83 -23.02 -2.63
N SER A 306 -14.86 -22.10 -1.66
CA SER A 306 -16.02 -21.20 -1.46
C SER A 306 -16.19 -20.22 -2.63
N PRO A 307 -17.40 -19.66 -2.84
CA PRO A 307 -17.61 -18.65 -3.90
C PRO A 307 -16.69 -17.43 -3.79
N SER A 308 -16.30 -17.06 -2.57
CA SER A 308 -15.36 -15.96 -2.35
C SER A 308 -13.90 -16.37 -2.60
N GLY A 309 -13.56 -17.63 -2.32
CA GLY A 309 -12.19 -18.11 -2.34
C GLY A 309 -11.28 -17.49 -1.27
N LEU A 310 -11.82 -16.73 -0.31
CA LEU A 310 -11.06 -15.94 0.66
C LEU A 310 -11.09 -16.57 2.04
N SER A 311 -9.91 -16.61 2.69
CA SER A 311 -9.84 -17.12 4.06
C SER A 311 -10.43 -16.16 5.07
N ARG A 312 -11.34 -16.67 5.89
CA ARG A 312 -12.01 -15.91 6.94
C ARG A 312 -11.20 -15.92 8.22
N ILE A 313 -10.96 -14.75 8.78
CA ILE A 313 -10.25 -14.58 10.05
C ILE A 313 -11.04 -13.67 10.99
N SER A 314 -10.79 -13.80 12.28
CA SER A 314 -11.31 -12.91 13.31
C SER A 314 -10.17 -12.49 14.23
N HIS A 315 -10.39 -11.48 15.06
CA HIS A 315 -9.45 -11.20 16.15
C HIS A 315 -9.35 -12.37 17.12
N SER A 316 -8.13 -12.77 17.48
CA SER A 316 -7.93 -13.79 18.52
C SER A 316 -8.13 -13.15 19.89
N THR A 317 -8.87 -13.82 20.76
CA THR A 317 -9.14 -13.35 22.12
C THR A 317 -8.76 -14.38 23.18
N THR A 318 -8.35 -13.90 24.34
CA THR A 318 -8.02 -14.72 25.52
C THR A 318 -8.61 -14.00 26.73
N VAL A 319 -9.52 -14.66 27.46
CA VAL A 319 -10.23 -14.08 28.62
C VAL A 319 -10.85 -12.71 28.31
N GLY A 320 -11.51 -12.58 27.16
CA GLY A 320 -12.18 -11.34 26.74
C GLY A 320 -11.25 -10.20 26.26
N GLN A 321 -9.93 -10.41 26.23
CA GLN A 321 -8.95 -9.45 25.73
C GLN A 321 -8.36 -9.90 24.39
N ARG A 322 -7.77 -8.98 23.62
CA ARG A 322 -7.03 -9.32 22.39
C ARG A 322 -5.81 -10.16 22.77
N ARG A 323 -5.67 -11.35 22.17
CA ARG A 323 -4.48 -12.18 22.35
C ARG A 323 -3.29 -11.42 21.79
N SER A 324 -2.30 -11.16 22.63
CA SER A 324 -1.13 -10.36 22.26
C SER A 324 0.16 -11.15 22.48
N SER A 325 1.24 -10.72 21.84
CA SER A 325 2.58 -11.17 22.19
C SER A 325 3.63 -10.18 21.67
N ILE A 326 4.86 -10.42 22.07
CA ILE A 326 6.03 -9.81 21.44
C ILE A 326 6.65 -10.84 20.49
N ILE A 327 7.04 -10.43 19.29
CA ILE A 327 7.68 -11.27 18.27
C ILE A 327 8.92 -10.58 17.70
N SER A 328 9.81 -11.34 17.06
CA SER A 328 10.92 -10.74 16.32
C SER A 328 10.43 -10.20 14.98
N LEU A 329 10.99 -9.08 14.52
CA LEU A 329 10.80 -8.61 13.15
C LEU A 329 11.26 -9.65 12.10
N ALA A 330 12.23 -10.51 12.45
CA ALA A 330 12.72 -11.58 11.59
C ALA A 330 11.66 -12.67 11.30
N ASP A 331 10.63 -12.79 12.16
CA ASP A 331 9.55 -13.77 11.98
C ASP A 331 8.48 -13.27 10.97
N VAL A 332 8.56 -12.00 10.57
CA VAL A 332 7.60 -11.37 9.66
C VAL A 332 7.95 -11.69 8.21
N ILE A 333 6.96 -12.23 7.48
CA ILE A 333 7.12 -12.60 6.07
C ILE A 333 6.82 -11.42 5.14
N GLN A 334 5.76 -10.68 5.40
CA GLN A 334 5.36 -9.49 4.64
C GLN A 334 4.16 -8.81 5.31
N THR A 335 3.84 -7.58 4.90
CA THR A 335 2.54 -6.99 5.20
C THR A 335 1.42 -7.74 4.47
N CYS A 336 0.19 -7.58 4.94
CA CYS A 336 -0.99 -8.13 4.29
C CYS A 336 -2.18 -7.18 4.38
N HIS A 337 -3.17 -7.40 3.52
CA HIS A 337 -4.40 -6.62 3.53
C HIS A 337 -5.59 -7.46 4.04
N LEU A 338 -6.43 -6.85 4.87
CA LEU A 338 -7.65 -7.43 5.39
C LEU A 338 -8.87 -6.66 4.87
N ILE A 339 -9.86 -7.39 4.37
CA ILE A 339 -11.16 -6.83 3.98
C ILE A 339 -12.15 -7.10 5.11
N PRO A 340 -12.76 -6.09 5.75
CA PRO A 340 -13.78 -6.33 6.76
C PRO A 340 -14.99 -7.01 6.11
N LYS A 341 -15.58 -7.98 6.81
CA LYS A 341 -16.82 -8.59 6.36
C LYS A 341 -17.98 -7.63 6.60
N PHE A 342 -18.48 -7.04 5.52
CA PHE A 342 -19.68 -6.20 5.57
C PHE A 342 -20.93 -7.08 5.77
N SER A 343 -21.68 -6.81 6.83
CA SER A 343 -23.01 -7.41 7.05
C SER A 343 -24.08 -6.57 6.34
N SER A 344 -25.35 -6.96 6.48
CA SER A 344 -26.49 -6.16 6.01
C SER A 344 -26.59 -4.79 6.66
N THR A 345 -25.94 -4.59 7.82
CA THR A 345 -25.90 -3.33 8.56
C THR A 345 -24.46 -2.97 8.90
N VAL A 346 -23.90 -2.01 8.15
CA VAL A 346 -22.55 -1.49 8.39
C VAL A 346 -22.63 -0.34 9.39
N SER A 347 -21.76 -0.34 10.40
CA SER A 347 -21.67 0.76 11.36
C SER A 347 -21.26 2.05 10.65
N ALA A 348 -21.99 3.15 10.93
CA ALA A 348 -21.65 4.47 10.39
C ALA A 348 -20.29 5.01 10.89
N ASN A 349 -19.72 4.40 11.93
CA ASN A 349 -18.44 4.80 12.51
C ASN A 349 -17.22 4.13 11.85
N TRP A 350 -17.45 3.23 10.87
CA TRP A 350 -16.35 2.59 10.15
C TRP A 350 -15.65 3.59 9.22
N ASP A 351 -14.42 3.93 9.57
CA ASP A 351 -13.46 4.61 8.71
C ASP A 351 -12.19 3.76 8.55
N CYS A 352 -11.25 4.22 7.74
CA CYS A 352 -9.98 3.53 7.50
C CYS A 352 -9.10 3.40 8.76
N ASN A 353 -9.36 4.17 9.82
CA ASN A 353 -8.58 4.16 11.06
C ASN A 353 -9.17 3.24 12.12
N ARG A 354 -10.50 3.06 12.11
CA ARG A 354 -11.26 2.35 13.14
C ARG A 354 -11.67 0.96 12.73
N VAL A 355 -11.84 0.70 11.44
CA VAL A 355 -12.42 -0.55 10.94
C VAL A 355 -11.66 -1.80 11.38
N LEU A 356 -10.32 -1.73 11.48
CA LEU A 356 -9.51 -2.86 11.97
C LEU A 356 -9.79 -3.19 13.44
N ASN A 357 -10.14 -2.20 14.27
CA ASN A 357 -10.45 -2.40 15.69
C ASN A 357 -11.91 -2.79 15.91
N GLU A 358 -12.84 -2.20 15.14
CA GLU A 358 -14.29 -2.35 15.32
C GLU A 358 -14.86 -3.59 14.62
N ALA A 359 -14.34 -3.97 13.45
CA ALA A 359 -14.84 -5.14 12.74
C ALA A 359 -14.42 -6.44 13.45
N THR A 360 -15.34 -7.40 13.45
CA THR A 360 -15.16 -8.68 14.16
C THR A 360 -14.56 -9.76 13.27
N VAL A 361 -14.89 -9.72 11.97
CA VAL A 361 -14.54 -10.73 10.98
C VAL A 361 -13.97 -10.04 9.75
N PHE A 362 -12.91 -10.62 9.21
CA PHE A 362 -12.21 -10.15 8.02
C PHE A 362 -11.99 -11.30 7.04
N TYR A 363 -11.74 -10.93 5.79
CA TYR A 363 -11.20 -11.80 4.78
C TYR A 363 -9.75 -11.39 4.50
N PHE A 364 -8.86 -12.36 4.46
CA PHE A 364 -7.51 -12.14 3.95
C PHE A 364 -7.57 -11.84 2.45
N ASN A 365 -6.96 -10.75 2.02
CA ASN A 365 -7.01 -10.30 0.63
C ASN A 365 -5.70 -10.63 -0.11
N PRO A 366 -5.65 -11.71 -0.92
CA PRO A 366 -4.50 -12.01 -1.76
C PRO A 366 -4.50 -11.18 -3.06
N TYR A 367 -5.48 -10.33 -3.33
CA TYR A 367 -5.61 -9.65 -4.64
C TYR A 367 -5.06 -8.22 -4.65
N LEU A 368 -4.50 -7.72 -3.55
CA LEU A 368 -3.98 -6.35 -3.49
C LEU A 368 -2.69 -6.16 -4.30
N ARG A 369 -1.79 -7.15 -4.26
CA ARG A 369 -0.48 -7.13 -4.94
C ARG A 369 -0.34 -8.38 -5.81
N ASN A 370 0.30 -8.25 -6.97
CA ASN A 370 0.60 -9.41 -7.84
C ASN A 370 1.35 -10.51 -7.10
N ARG A 371 2.29 -10.14 -6.23
CA ARG A 371 2.98 -11.04 -5.31
C ARG A 371 2.03 -11.83 -4.43
N ASP A 372 1.09 -11.17 -3.76
CA ASP A 372 0.15 -11.81 -2.84
C ASP A 372 -0.75 -12.80 -3.59
N PHE A 373 -1.17 -12.41 -4.79
CA PHE A 373 -2.00 -13.25 -5.63
C PHE A 373 -1.23 -14.50 -6.04
N TYR A 374 0.01 -14.32 -6.51
CA TYR A 374 0.86 -15.42 -6.91
C TYR A 374 1.13 -16.38 -5.75
N LEU A 375 1.52 -15.86 -4.58
CA LEU A 375 1.88 -16.67 -3.42
C LEU A 375 0.69 -17.42 -2.84
N PHE A 376 -0.43 -16.73 -2.60
CA PHE A 376 -1.50 -17.28 -1.76
C PHE A 376 -2.73 -17.72 -2.54
N ARG A 377 -2.96 -17.20 -3.74
CA ARG A 377 -4.08 -17.63 -4.59
C ARG A 377 -3.63 -18.62 -5.65
N TYR A 378 -2.66 -18.24 -6.49
CA TYR A 378 -2.14 -19.12 -7.53
C TYR A 378 -1.39 -20.32 -6.93
N GLY A 379 -0.58 -20.10 -5.90
CA GLY A 379 0.07 -21.19 -5.16
C GLY A 379 -0.93 -22.21 -4.58
N MET A 380 -2.07 -21.74 -4.06
CA MET A 380 -3.12 -22.64 -3.55
C MET A 380 -3.78 -23.44 -4.67
N TYR A 381 -4.02 -22.82 -5.83
CA TYR A 381 -4.53 -23.51 -7.01
C TYR A 381 -3.61 -24.67 -7.43
N LEU A 382 -2.29 -24.43 -7.50
CA LEU A 382 -1.32 -25.47 -7.86
C LEU A 382 -1.33 -26.65 -6.87
N VAL A 383 -1.42 -26.36 -5.56
CA VAL A 383 -1.51 -27.40 -4.52
C VAL A 383 -2.81 -28.20 -4.66
N SER A 384 -3.94 -27.53 -4.89
CA SER A 384 -5.24 -28.18 -5.09
C SER A 384 -5.23 -29.11 -6.32
N GLU A 385 -4.69 -28.65 -7.44
CA GLU A 385 -4.56 -29.43 -8.67
C GLU A 385 -3.63 -30.64 -8.50
N TYR A 386 -2.49 -30.46 -7.83
CA TYR A 386 -1.60 -31.57 -7.48
C TYR A 386 -2.33 -32.65 -6.67
N HIS A 387 -3.08 -32.25 -5.64
CA HIS A 387 -3.85 -33.18 -4.81
C HIS A 387 -4.93 -33.93 -5.60
N LYS A 388 -5.66 -33.24 -6.49
CA LYS A 388 -6.67 -33.87 -7.36
C LYS A 388 -6.03 -34.94 -8.26
N ARG A 389 -4.90 -34.62 -8.90
CA ARG A 389 -4.16 -35.56 -9.76
C ARG A 389 -3.69 -36.78 -8.98
N ARG A 390 -3.09 -36.56 -7.81
CA ARG A 390 -2.61 -37.65 -6.95
C ARG A 390 -3.74 -38.57 -6.47
N GLN A 391 -4.91 -38.00 -6.12
CA GLN A 391 -6.09 -38.80 -5.77
C GLN A 391 -6.61 -39.61 -6.95
N ALA A 392 -6.65 -39.04 -8.15
CA ALA A 392 -7.04 -39.74 -9.38
C ALA A 392 -6.09 -40.91 -9.70
N GLU A 393 -4.78 -40.71 -9.55
CA GLU A 393 -3.76 -41.76 -9.75
C GLU A 393 -3.89 -42.89 -8.73
N LEU A 394 -4.08 -42.57 -7.44
CA LEU A 394 -4.31 -43.56 -6.38
C LEU A 394 -5.58 -44.37 -6.66
N ALA A 395 -6.68 -43.71 -7.01
CA ALA A 395 -7.94 -44.36 -7.37
C ALA A 395 -7.76 -45.28 -8.60
N ALA A 396 -7.06 -44.83 -9.63
CA ALA A 396 -6.75 -45.63 -10.82
C ALA A 396 -5.84 -46.83 -10.50
N THR A 397 -4.96 -46.71 -9.51
CA THR A 397 -4.06 -47.79 -9.07
C THR A 397 -4.81 -48.82 -8.23
N LEU A 398 -5.66 -48.37 -7.31
CA LEU A 398 -6.55 -49.24 -6.53
C LEU A 398 -7.53 -50.00 -7.42
N ALA A 399 -8.11 -49.35 -8.43
CA ALA A 399 -8.97 -49.99 -9.41
C ALA A 399 -8.24 -51.06 -10.24
N ARG A 400 -6.97 -50.81 -10.61
CA ARG A 400 -6.12 -51.80 -11.30
C ARG A 400 -5.72 -52.97 -10.39
N GLY A 401 -5.49 -52.72 -9.10
CA GLY A 401 -5.20 -53.74 -8.09
C GLY A 401 -6.40 -54.65 -7.79
N ALA A 402 -7.60 -54.08 -7.68
CA ALA A 402 -8.84 -54.83 -7.47
C ALA A 402 -9.14 -55.80 -8.64
N ASN A 403 -8.86 -55.39 -9.88
CA ASN A 403 -9.04 -56.23 -11.06
C ASN A 403 -8.00 -57.37 -11.19
N ARG A 404 -6.95 -57.41 -10.37
CA ARG A 404 -5.93 -58.48 -10.36
C ARG A 404 -6.20 -59.62 -9.36
N ILE A 405 -7.19 -59.48 -8.48
CA ILE A 405 -7.50 -60.46 -7.42
C ILE A 405 -8.57 -61.49 -7.90
N HIS A 406 -9.06 -61.37 -9.14
CA HIS A 406 -10.07 -62.25 -9.73
C HIS A 406 -9.55 -63.21 -10.82
N PHE A 407 -8.29 -63.64 -10.74
CA PHE A 407 -7.77 -64.73 -11.58
C PHE A 407 -7.32 -65.92 -10.74
#